data_AF-A0A7V7BR61-F1
#
_entry.id   AF-A0A7V7BR61-F1
#
_cell.length_a   1.000
_cell.length_b   1.000
_cell.length_c   1.000
_cell.angle_alpha   90.00
_cell.angle_beta   90.00
_cell.angle_gamma   90.00
#
_symmetry.space_group_name_H-M   'P 1'
#
loop_
_entity.id
_entity.type
_entity.pdbx_description
1 polymer ?
#
loop_
_entity_poly.entity_id
_entity_poly.type
_entity_poly.pdbx_seq_one_letter_code
_entity_poly.pdbx_strand_id
1 'polypeptide(L)'
;MDPIVLIHGYSAESKESTPAAIAGIYGALPGELRAMYGRDGVVEINLSRYISLEDGMTVDDISRALDRALRTEHARLLRGRFHVIVHSTGALVIRNWLRKFSPKPSPVQNLIYLAGANFGSGWAHIGRGQLAKWARFVFQGGSERGVQVLDALEIGADWTLDLHLHFLQPDNSMHADYGVYESVIVGTQADVKWFAVPIRFAKEDGSDGVVRVSSANVNFNYIRFGPTQAALELDWEKARAQRDRNIERTGRRLELYEVKEASHPGVNARPVVPFGIPFRCAHSGESMGIVSGTAPRKQVLRLIRMALEAQPGTWPGLAEDFEAETEATYERVLKEKAPAWWKKWLDNPWAQYDHHAQVIFRIRDQDKRPVRHFDVFFESRQKDTGARPIQTLFEDKHLNEVSPNILTFYLRTRAFDEKRRAWVDRVPEVKGCALEVTAVEPETEDVLYVPLRVELSTEQLQQWIQGHRTTVLDIELLRVPSPGVFRIVPFRAK
;
A
#
# COMPACT_ATOMS: atom_id res chain seq x y z
N MET A 1 10.67 -14.51 -27.00
CA MET A 1 10.12 -13.77 -25.83
C MET A 1 8.87 -14.49 -25.39
N ASP A 2 8.70 -14.72 -24.10
CA ASP A 2 7.46 -15.32 -23.60
C ASP A 2 6.29 -14.34 -23.76
N PRO A 3 5.04 -14.83 -23.88
CA PRO A 3 3.87 -13.97 -24.07
C PRO A 3 3.73 -12.91 -22.96
N ILE A 4 3.36 -11.68 -23.33
CA ILE A 4 3.06 -10.59 -22.40
C ILE A 4 1.55 -10.44 -22.27
N VAL A 5 1.04 -10.61 -21.05
CA VAL A 5 -0.36 -10.44 -20.66
C VAL A 5 -0.57 -9.07 -20.04
N LEU A 6 -1.47 -8.27 -20.60
CA LEU A 6 -1.88 -6.99 -20.01
C LEU A 6 -3.16 -7.19 -19.18
N ILE A 7 -3.21 -6.69 -17.95
CA ILE A 7 -4.39 -6.76 -17.07
C ILE A 7 -4.70 -5.36 -16.55
N HIS A 8 -5.87 -4.80 -16.85
CA HIS A 8 -6.22 -3.45 -16.40
C HIS A 8 -7.00 -3.45 -15.09
N GLY A 9 -6.95 -2.33 -14.38
CA GLY A 9 -7.72 -2.10 -13.17
C GLY A 9 -9.17 -1.67 -13.43
N TYR A 10 -9.90 -1.49 -12.35
CA TYR A 10 -11.30 -1.09 -12.30
C TYR A 10 -11.57 0.22 -13.04
N SER A 11 -12.77 0.36 -13.62
CA SER A 11 -13.28 1.60 -14.26
C SER A 11 -12.70 2.01 -15.64
N ALA A 12 -11.85 1.21 -16.30
CA ALA A 12 -11.26 1.61 -17.60
C ALA A 12 -12.19 1.44 -18.82
N GLU A 13 -13.47 1.13 -18.64
CA GLU A 13 -14.26 0.48 -19.69
C GLU A 13 -14.96 1.40 -20.71
N SER A 14 -15.16 0.83 -21.91
CA SER A 14 -16.19 1.22 -22.86
C SER A 14 -17.26 0.12 -22.93
N LYS A 15 -18.52 0.44 -23.28
CA LYS A 15 -19.61 -0.56 -23.41
C LYS A 15 -19.32 -1.65 -24.47
N GLU A 16 -18.39 -1.40 -25.38
CA GLU A 16 -18.06 -2.28 -26.51
C GLU A 16 -16.78 -3.11 -26.27
N SER A 17 -16.74 -4.33 -26.80
CA SER A 17 -15.56 -5.23 -26.77
C SER A 17 -14.83 -5.28 -28.11
N THR A 18 -14.70 -4.13 -28.76
CA THR A 18 -13.97 -4.04 -30.03
C THR A 18 -12.46 -3.88 -29.75
N PRO A 19 -11.58 -4.28 -30.69
CA PRO A 19 -10.16 -3.95 -30.59
C PRO A 19 -9.89 -2.45 -30.38
N ALA A 20 -10.78 -1.58 -30.88
CA ALA A 20 -10.73 -0.13 -30.65
C ALA A 20 -10.98 0.24 -29.18
N ALA A 21 -11.88 -0.46 -28.48
CA ALA A 21 -12.11 -0.26 -27.04
C ALA A 21 -10.89 -0.66 -26.18
N ILE A 22 -10.17 -1.72 -26.58
CA ILE A 22 -8.94 -2.15 -25.91
C ILE A 22 -7.82 -1.11 -26.09
N ALA A 23 -7.72 -0.51 -27.27
CA ALA A 23 -6.79 0.60 -27.51
C ALA A 23 -7.13 1.84 -26.65
N GLY A 24 -8.40 2.04 -26.30
CA GLY A 24 -8.82 3.09 -25.36
C GLY A 24 -8.31 2.89 -23.93
N ILE A 25 -8.20 1.63 -23.46
CA ILE A 25 -7.75 1.29 -22.10
C ILE A 25 -6.24 1.41 -21.94
N TYR A 26 -5.48 0.89 -22.90
CA TYR A 26 -4.02 0.78 -22.80
C TYR A 26 -3.27 1.83 -23.62
N GLY A 27 -4.00 2.72 -24.31
CA GLY A 27 -3.42 3.69 -25.24
C GLY A 27 -2.50 2.99 -26.27
N ALA A 28 -1.34 3.59 -26.53
CA ALA A 28 -0.37 3.04 -27.48
C ALA A 28 0.45 1.85 -26.93
N LEU A 29 0.32 1.47 -25.65
CA LEU A 29 1.21 0.50 -24.98
C LEU A 29 1.28 -0.85 -25.70
N PRO A 30 0.14 -1.46 -26.08
CA PRO A 30 0.22 -2.76 -26.72
C PRO A 30 0.85 -2.70 -28.11
N GLY A 31 0.61 -1.61 -28.86
CA GLY A 31 1.22 -1.40 -30.18
C GLY A 31 2.74 -1.29 -30.10
N GLU A 32 3.25 -0.54 -29.12
CA GLU A 32 4.69 -0.39 -28.90
C GLU A 32 5.35 -1.67 -28.37
N LEU A 33 4.68 -2.41 -27.49
CA LEU A 33 5.16 -3.73 -27.05
C LEU A 33 5.26 -4.70 -28.23
N ARG A 34 4.27 -4.71 -29.13
CA ARG A 34 4.33 -5.51 -30.37
C ARG A 34 5.44 -5.07 -31.30
N ALA A 35 5.71 -3.77 -31.40
CA ALA A 35 6.82 -3.25 -32.18
C ALA A 35 8.18 -3.70 -31.62
N MET A 36 8.30 -3.86 -30.29
CA MET A 36 9.53 -4.33 -29.64
C MET A 36 9.71 -5.85 -29.69
N TYR A 37 8.64 -6.63 -29.47
CA TYR A 37 8.74 -8.08 -29.21
C TYR A 37 8.00 -8.96 -30.22
N GLY A 38 7.40 -8.37 -31.26
CA GLY A 38 6.64 -9.08 -32.28
C GLY A 38 5.15 -9.24 -31.94
N ARG A 39 4.33 -9.41 -32.99
CA ARG A 39 2.86 -9.45 -32.89
C ARG A 39 2.34 -10.56 -31.97
N ASP A 40 2.94 -11.74 -32.04
CA ASP A 40 2.50 -12.93 -31.30
C ASP A 40 3.09 -13.00 -29.88
N GLY A 41 4.05 -12.11 -29.55
CA GLY A 41 4.66 -11.99 -28.22
C GLY A 41 3.80 -11.20 -27.22
N VAL A 42 2.71 -10.56 -27.67
CA VAL A 42 1.80 -9.77 -26.82
C VAL A 42 0.41 -10.37 -26.89
N VAL A 43 -0.04 -10.96 -25.79
CA VAL A 43 -1.40 -11.46 -25.62
C VAL A 43 -2.14 -10.48 -24.74
N GLU A 44 -2.86 -9.56 -25.36
CA GLU A 44 -3.80 -8.71 -24.61
C GLU A 44 -4.91 -9.59 -24.07
N ILE A 45 -4.98 -9.74 -22.74
CA ILE A 45 -6.15 -10.36 -22.14
C ILE A 45 -6.93 -9.25 -21.46
N ASN A 46 -8.01 -8.83 -22.12
CA ASN A 46 -8.96 -7.92 -21.52
C ASN A 46 -9.81 -8.67 -20.48
N LEU A 47 -9.20 -9.01 -19.35
CA LEU A 47 -9.79 -9.80 -18.26
C LEU A 47 -10.76 -8.99 -17.41
N SER A 48 -10.73 -7.68 -17.56
CA SER A 48 -11.50 -6.73 -16.78
C SER A 48 -12.58 -6.09 -17.63
N ARG A 49 -13.30 -6.90 -18.41
CA ARG A 49 -14.74 -6.65 -18.50
C ARG A 49 -15.33 -7.03 -17.14
N TYR A 50 -15.58 -6.05 -16.31
CA TYR A 50 -16.55 -6.06 -15.24
C TYR A 50 -17.95 -6.14 -15.88
N ILE A 51 -18.24 -7.30 -16.52
CA ILE A 51 -19.48 -7.56 -17.29
C ILE A 51 -20.72 -7.33 -16.41
N SER A 52 -20.56 -7.44 -15.08
CA SER A 52 -21.48 -6.95 -14.08
C SER A 52 -20.75 -5.93 -13.17
N LEU A 53 -21.25 -4.69 -13.16
CA LEU A 53 -20.90 -3.64 -12.20
C LEU A 53 -21.85 -3.68 -10.99
N GLU A 54 -22.40 -4.86 -10.68
CA GLU A 54 -23.26 -5.05 -9.51
C GLU A 54 -22.44 -4.95 -8.23
N ASP A 55 -23.04 -4.36 -7.21
CA ASP A 55 -22.45 -4.10 -5.90
C ASP A 55 -22.02 -5.37 -5.13
N GLY A 56 -22.16 -6.57 -5.70
CA GLY A 56 -21.87 -7.87 -5.06
C GLY A 56 -20.58 -8.56 -5.49
N MET A 57 -19.71 -7.92 -6.29
CA MET A 57 -18.48 -8.56 -6.79
C MET A 57 -17.26 -8.26 -5.92
N THR A 58 -16.56 -9.32 -5.52
CA THR A 58 -15.34 -9.25 -4.73
C THR A 58 -14.09 -9.45 -5.59
N VAL A 59 -12.90 -9.10 -5.07
CA VAL A 59 -11.62 -9.43 -5.73
C VAL A 59 -11.45 -10.95 -5.91
N ASP A 60 -12.06 -11.75 -5.03
CA ASP A 60 -12.04 -13.21 -5.14
C ASP A 60 -12.84 -13.72 -6.34
N ASP A 61 -13.99 -13.14 -6.62
CA ASP A 61 -14.80 -13.48 -7.78
C ASP A 61 -14.07 -13.13 -9.08
N ILE A 62 -13.41 -11.97 -9.10
CA ILE A 62 -12.62 -11.52 -10.25
C ILE A 62 -11.40 -12.44 -10.46
N SER A 63 -10.68 -12.82 -9.40
CA SER A 63 -9.58 -13.78 -9.51
C SER A 63 -10.03 -15.18 -9.96
N ARG A 64 -11.24 -15.63 -9.57
CA ARG A 64 -11.85 -16.87 -10.09
C ARG A 64 -12.20 -16.76 -11.57
N ALA A 65 -12.74 -15.62 -11.99
CA ALA A 65 -13.03 -15.36 -13.39
C ALA A 65 -11.74 -15.33 -14.24
N LEU A 66 -10.67 -14.73 -13.71
CA LEU A 66 -9.33 -14.78 -14.30
C LEU A 66 -8.83 -16.22 -14.47
N ASP A 67 -8.88 -17.03 -13.41
CA ASP A 67 -8.45 -18.43 -13.49
C ASP A 67 -9.26 -19.22 -14.54
N ARG A 68 -10.59 -19.03 -14.57
CA ARG A 68 -11.44 -19.66 -15.58
C ARG A 68 -11.01 -19.26 -16.99
N ALA A 69 -10.87 -17.96 -17.28
CA ALA A 69 -10.45 -17.47 -18.59
C ALA A 69 -9.07 -18.01 -19.01
N LEU A 70 -8.10 -18.06 -18.08
CA LEU A 70 -6.78 -18.64 -18.35
C LEU A 70 -6.87 -20.14 -18.67
N ARG A 71 -7.78 -20.89 -18.04
CA ARG A 71 -7.94 -22.33 -18.28
C ARG A 71 -8.75 -22.66 -19.53
N THR A 72 -9.79 -21.89 -19.85
CA THR A 72 -10.73 -22.21 -20.93
C THR A 72 -10.34 -21.55 -22.25
N GLU A 73 -9.90 -20.29 -22.21
CA GLU A 73 -9.66 -19.49 -23.42
C GLU A 73 -8.17 -19.35 -23.72
N HIS A 74 -7.32 -19.34 -22.68
CA HIS A 74 -5.88 -19.13 -22.82
C HIS A 74 -5.03 -20.27 -22.24
N ALA A 75 -5.52 -21.51 -22.29
CA ALA A 75 -4.88 -22.69 -21.68
C ALA A 75 -3.41 -22.87 -22.05
N ARG A 76 -3.00 -22.41 -23.24
CA ARG A 76 -1.61 -22.44 -23.71
C ARG A 76 -0.65 -21.63 -22.83
N LEU A 77 -1.11 -20.54 -22.21
CA LEU A 77 -0.30 -19.72 -21.31
C LEU A 77 0.07 -20.49 -20.05
N LEU A 78 -0.86 -21.31 -19.54
CA LEU A 78 -0.63 -22.13 -18.35
C LEU A 78 0.28 -23.35 -18.60
N ARG A 79 0.57 -23.68 -19.86
CA ARG A 79 1.50 -24.77 -20.23
C ARG A 79 2.95 -24.29 -20.38
N GLY A 80 3.16 -22.98 -20.46
CA GLY A 80 4.46 -22.35 -20.62
C GLY A 80 4.69 -21.28 -19.56
N ARG A 81 5.57 -20.33 -19.88
CA ARG A 81 5.77 -19.13 -19.08
C ARG A 81 5.16 -17.93 -19.79
N PHE A 82 4.77 -16.92 -19.02
CA PHE A 82 4.31 -15.64 -19.55
C PHE A 82 4.64 -14.51 -18.58
N HIS A 83 4.68 -13.28 -19.10
CA HIS A 83 4.83 -12.06 -18.32
C HIS A 83 3.49 -11.39 -18.13
N VAL A 84 3.35 -10.62 -17.06
CA VAL A 84 2.15 -9.85 -16.76
C VAL A 84 2.52 -8.39 -16.54
N ILE A 85 1.82 -7.48 -17.21
CA ILE A 85 1.83 -6.05 -16.91
C ILE A 85 0.44 -5.70 -16.40
N VAL A 86 0.35 -5.25 -15.15
CA VAL A 86 -0.91 -4.88 -14.49
C VAL A 86 -1.01 -3.39 -14.26
N HIS A 87 -2.22 -2.84 -14.33
CA HIS A 87 -2.49 -1.46 -13.96
C HIS A 87 -3.45 -1.38 -12.77
N SER A 88 -3.20 -0.45 -11.85
CA SER A 88 -4.14 -0.08 -10.77
C SER A 88 -4.65 -1.31 -10.00
N THR A 89 -5.96 -1.49 -9.88
CA THR A 89 -6.58 -2.58 -9.09
C THR A 89 -6.32 -3.99 -9.65
N GLY A 90 -5.88 -4.10 -10.91
CA GLY A 90 -5.44 -5.37 -11.50
C GLY A 90 -4.28 -6.02 -10.70
N ALA A 91 -3.53 -5.21 -9.94
CA ALA A 91 -2.51 -5.67 -9.00
C ALA A 91 -3.07 -6.63 -7.93
N LEU A 92 -4.21 -6.30 -7.33
CA LEU A 92 -4.84 -7.15 -6.32
C LEU A 92 -5.38 -8.45 -6.94
N VAL A 93 -5.96 -8.34 -8.13
CA VAL A 93 -6.53 -9.49 -8.87
C VAL A 93 -5.46 -10.52 -9.20
N ILE A 94 -4.33 -10.11 -9.78
CA ILE A 94 -3.26 -11.05 -10.16
C ILE A 94 -2.55 -11.64 -8.95
N ARG A 95 -2.27 -10.83 -7.91
CA ARG A 95 -1.66 -11.32 -6.67
C ARG A 95 -2.59 -12.33 -5.99
N ASN A 96 -3.88 -12.08 -5.97
CA ASN A 96 -4.85 -13.02 -5.41
C ASN A 96 -5.01 -14.27 -6.28
N TRP A 97 -4.89 -14.17 -7.60
CA TRP A 97 -4.84 -15.33 -8.48
C TRP A 97 -3.59 -16.19 -8.21
N LEU A 98 -2.42 -15.57 -8.01
CA LEU A 98 -1.20 -16.27 -7.59
C LEU A 98 -1.43 -17.01 -6.26
N ARG A 99 -1.99 -16.32 -5.26
CA ARG A 99 -2.33 -16.88 -3.95
C ARG A 99 -3.27 -18.11 -4.03
N LYS A 100 -4.30 -18.06 -4.88
CA LYS A 100 -5.41 -19.03 -4.85
C LYS A 100 -5.35 -20.12 -5.91
N PHE A 101 -4.78 -19.85 -7.07
CA PHE A 101 -4.97 -20.69 -8.25
C PHE A 101 -3.68 -21.04 -8.99
N SER A 102 -2.63 -20.21 -8.88
CA SER A 102 -1.36 -20.50 -9.53
C SER A 102 -0.71 -21.76 -8.95
N PRO A 103 -0.15 -22.64 -9.79
CA PRO A 103 0.79 -23.64 -9.31
C PRO A 103 2.07 -22.97 -8.76
N LYS A 104 2.88 -23.76 -8.05
CA LYS A 104 4.23 -23.42 -7.62
C LYS A 104 5.21 -24.40 -8.27
N PRO A 105 6.19 -23.95 -9.08
CA PRO A 105 6.37 -22.57 -9.54
C PRO A 105 5.21 -22.09 -10.44
N SER A 106 5.01 -20.78 -10.49
CA SER A 106 4.00 -20.13 -11.31
C SER A 106 4.39 -20.13 -12.79
N PRO A 107 3.43 -20.19 -13.73
CA PRO A 107 3.69 -19.85 -15.13
C PRO A 107 3.96 -18.35 -15.32
N VAL A 108 3.63 -17.49 -14.35
CA VAL A 108 4.02 -16.07 -14.41
C VAL A 108 5.51 -15.94 -14.11
N GLN A 109 6.27 -15.35 -15.04
CA GLN A 109 7.69 -15.05 -14.84
C GLN A 109 7.89 -13.65 -14.28
N ASN A 110 7.51 -12.61 -15.03
CA ASN A 110 7.69 -11.22 -14.64
C ASN A 110 6.31 -10.61 -14.38
N LEU A 111 6.15 -9.90 -13.27
CA LEU A 111 4.94 -9.19 -12.88
C LEU A 111 5.27 -7.70 -12.68
N ILE A 112 4.86 -6.88 -13.64
CA ILE A 112 5.16 -5.45 -13.69
C ILE A 112 3.91 -4.67 -13.30
N TYR A 113 4.00 -3.91 -12.23
CA TYR A 113 2.94 -3.02 -11.75
C TYR A 113 3.11 -1.62 -12.35
N LEU A 114 2.07 -1.15 -13.03
CA LEU A 114 1.88 0.24 -13.39
C LEU A 114 0.87 0.83 -12.40
N ALA A 115 1.35 1.62 -11.44
CA ALA A 115 0.53 2.25 -10.41
C ALA A 115 -0.43 1.27 -9.71
N GLY A 116 0.07 0.08 -9.33
CA GLY A 116 -0.74 -0.95 -8.68
C GLY A 116 -1.32 -0.45 -7.34
N ALA A 117 -2.61 -0.62 -7.09
CA ALA A 117 -3.27 -0.15 -5.86
C ALA A 117 -3.03 -1.11 -4.68
N ASN A 118 -1.76 -1.42 -4.38
CA ASN A 118 -1.38 -2.52 -3.52
C ASN A 118 -1.84 -2.33 -2.06
N PHE A 119 -1.68 -1.17 -1.44
CA PHE A 119 -2.20 -0.89 -0.09
C PHE A 119 -3.39 0.07 -0.08
N GLY A 120 -4.15 0.08 -1.18
CA GLY A 120 -5.37 0.84 -1.35
C GLY A 120 -5.19 2.24 -1.96
N SER A 121 -6.31 2.95 -2.10
CA SER A 121 -6.44 4.28 -2.68
C SER A 121 -7.43 5.11 -1.86
N GLY A 122 -7.11 6.40 -1.64
CA GLY A 122 -8.02 7.31 -0.93
C GLY A 122 -9.34 7.53 -1.65
N TRP A 123 -9.41 7.26 -2.96
CA TRP A 123 -10.65 7.35 -3.73
C TRP A 123 -11.68 6.29 -3.36
N ALA A 124 -11.23 5.12 -2.85
CA ALA A 124 -12.13 4.05 -2.45
C ALA A 124 -12.96 4.38 -1.20
N HIS A 125 -12.47 5.29 -0.36
CA HIS A 125 -13.17 5.79 0.81
C HIS A 125 -14.27 6.81 0.47
N ILE A 126 -14.22 7.43 -0.71
CA ILE A 126 -15.13 8.53 -1.03
C ILE A 126 -16.54 7.98 -1.21
N GLY A 127 -17.50 8.57 -0.49
CA GLY A 127 -18.91 8.21 -0.60
C GLY A 127 -19.38 8.13 -2.06
N ARG A 128 -20.11 7.07 -2.38
CA ARG A 128 -20.46 6.62 -3.75
C ARG A 128 -20.90 7.75 -4.70
N GLY A 129 -21.73 8.68 -4.21
CA GLY A 129 -22.22 9.81 -5.01
C GLY A 129 -21.15 10.85 -5.37
N GLN A 130 -20.19 11.09 -4.46
CA GLN A 130 -19.04 11.96 -4.75
C GLN A 130 -18.06 11.25 -5.67
N LEU A 131 -17.80 9.96 -5.47
CA LEU A 131 -16.95 9.17 -6.36
C LEU A 131 -17.51 9.21 -7.79
N ALA A 132 -18.78 8.86 -8.02
CA ALA A 132 -19.40 8.91 -9.36
C ALA A 132 -19.40 10.32 -10.00
N LYS A 133 -19.45 11.38 -9.19
CA LYS A 133 -19.35 12.76 -9.67
C LYS A 133 -17.94 13.07 -10.18
N TRP A 134 -16.92 12.71 -9.43
CA TRP A 134 -15.56 13.18 -9.67
C TRP A 134 -14.66 12.19 -10.40
N ALA A 135 -14.98 10.89 -10.31
CA ALA A 135 -14.33 9.79 -11.02
C ALA A 135 -14.20 10.06 -12.53
N ARG A 136 -15.21 10.68 -13.15
CA ARG A 136 -15.19 11.02 -14.59
C ARG A 136 -14.04 11.94 -15.01
N PHE A 137 -13.47 12.71 -14.07
CA PHE A 137 -12.37 13.62 -14.34
C PHE A 137 -11.00 12.95 -14.17
N VAL A 138 -10.93 11.90 -13.37
CA VAL A 138 -9.68 11.26 -12.90
C VAL A 138 -9.48 9.86 -13.49
N PHE A 139 -10.56 9.13 -13.76
CA PHE A 139 -10.55 7.82 -14.40
C PHE A 139 -11.02 7.92 -15.85
N GLN A 140 -10.30 7.28 -16.76
CA GLN A 140 -10.71 7.12 -18.16
C GLN A 140 -11.90 6.14 -18.20
N GLY A 141 -13.10 6.61 -18.57
CA GLY A 141 -14.26 5.75 -18.77
C GLY A 141 -15.47 5.99 -17.86
N GLY A 142 -15.39 6.90 -16.87
CA GLY A 142 -16.55 7.35 -16.07
C GLY A 142 -17.39 6.20 -15.49
N SER A 143 -16.91 5.54 -14.42
CA SER A 143 -17.69 4.49 -13.75
C SER A 143 -18.85 5.07 -12.97
N GLU A 144 -20.07 4.64 -13.30
CA GLU A 144 -21.25 4.98 -12.50
C GLU A 144 -21.52 4.00 -11.34
N ARG A 145 -21.04 2.74 -11.32
CA ARG A 145 -21.44 1.73 -10.29
C ARG A 145 -20.42 0.58 -10.12
N GLY A 146 -20.43 -0.07 -8.96
CA GLY A 146 -19.66 -1.27 -8.55
C GLY A 146 -18.85 -1.06 -7.26
N VAL A 147 -19.42 -1.38 -6.10
CA VAL A 147 -18.92 -0.88 -4.81
C VAL A 147 -18.08 -1.85 -3.98
N GLN A 148 -18.29 -3.17 -4.03
CA GLN A 148 -17.55 -4.09 -3.13
C GLN A 148 -16.05 -4.25 -3.43
N VAL A 149 -15.60 -4.04 -4.67
CA VAL A 149 -14.16 -4.00 -4.98
C VAL A 149 -13.49 -2.80 -4.30
N LEU A 150 -14.23 -1.72 -4.05
CA LEU A 150 -13.72 -0.54 -3.34
C LEU A 150 -13.40 -0.87 -1.88
N ASP A 151 -14.14 -1.79 -1.26
CA ASP A 151 -13.87 -2.20 0.13
C ASP A 151 -12.46 -2.80 0.27
N ALA A 152 -12.01 -3.60 -0.70
CA ALA A 152 -10.65 -4.13 -0.74
C ALA A 152 -9.60 -3.06 -1.10
N LEU A 153 -10.02 -1.98 -1.75
CA LEU A 153 -9.16 -0.86 -2.15
C LEU A 153 -9.13 0.26 -1.12
N GLU A 154 -9.94 0.19 -0.07
CA GLU A 154 -9.84 1.14 1.02
C GLU A 154 -8.42 1.08 1.60
N ILE A 155 -7.88 2.24 1.96
CA ILE A 155 -6.51 2.33 2.46
C ILE A 155 -6.32 1.40 3.65
N GLY A 156 -5.37 0.48 3.51
CA GLY A 156 -5.03 -0.50 4.54
C GLY A 156 -6.08 -1.58 4.80
N ALA A 157 -7.05 -1.82 3.90
CA ALA A 157 -8.08 -2.83 4.08
C ALA A 157 -7.53 -4.19 4.55
N ASP A 158 -8.20 -4.83 5.53
CA ASP A 158 -7.71 -6.06 6.17
C ASP A 158 -7.47 -7.19 5.17
N TRP A 159 -8.39 -7.38 4.22
CA TRP A 159 -8.27 -8.35 3.14
C TRP A 159 -7.00 -8.14 2.30
N THR A 160 -6.64 -6.88 2.05
CA THR A 160 -5.47 -6.49 1.26
C THR A 160 -4.18 -6.70 2.05
N LEU A 161 -4.19 -6.43 3.36
CA LEU A 161 -3.06 -6.77 4.24
C LEU A 161 -2.83 -8.27 4.24
N ASP A 162 -3.87 -9.09 4.41
CA ASP A 162 -3.74 -10.55 4.41
C ASP A 162 -3.25 -11.09 3.06
N LEU A 163 -3.64 -10.46 1.95
CA LEU A 163 -3.08 -10.79 0.64
C LEU A 163 -1.57 -10.58 0.57
N HIS A 164 -1.06 -9.46 1.10
CA HIS A 164 0.39 -9.20 1.06
C HIS A 164 1.16 -10.03 2.07
N LEU A 165 0.61 -10.25 3.26
CA LEU A 165 1.23 -11.07 4.30
C LEU A 165 1.30 -12.55 3.91
N HIS A 166 0.39 -13.04 3.07
CA HIS A 166 0.48 -14.38 2.46
C HIS A 166 1.88 -14.63 1.88
N PHE A 167 2.42 -13.66 1.14
CA PHE A 167 3.72 -13.80 0.46
C PHE A 167 4.93 -13.63 1.40
N LEU A 168 4.71 -13.34 2.67
CA LEU A 168 5.75 -13.36 3.71
C LEU A 168 5.81 -14.69 4.47
N GLN A 169 4.78 -15.53 4.33
CA GLN A 169 4.73 -16.82 5.02
C GLN A 169 5.71 -17.83 4.40
N PRO A 170 6.20 -18.80 5.20
CA PRO A 170 6.94 -19.94 4.67
C PRO A 170 6.22 -20.61 3.50
N ASP A 171 6.98 -21.08 2.52
CA ASP A 171 6.52 -21.76 1.31
C ASP A 171 5.60 -20.92 0.41
N ASN A 172 5.44 -19.61 0.67
CA ASN A 172 4.57 -18.71 -0.08
C ASN A 172 5.30 -17.49 -0.68
N SER A 173 6.63 -17.43 -0.61
CA SER A 173 7.43 -16.35 -1.15
C SER A 173 7.18 -16.16 -2.64
N MET A 174 6.85 -14.93 -3.04
CA MET A 174 6.63 -14.57 -4.44
C MET A 174 7.82 -14.96 -5.32
N HIS A 175 9.03 -14.70 -4.84
CA HIS A 175 10.24 -14.97 -5.60
C HIS A 175 10.69 -16.43 -5.45
N ALA A 176 10.83 -16.93 -4.22
CA ALA A 176 11.45 -18.24 -3.99
C ALA A 176 10.52 -19.41 -4.30
N ASP A 177 9.23 -19.30 -3.98
CA ASP A 177 8.28 -20.42 -4.10
C ASP A 177 7.45 -20.35 -5.38
N TYR A 178 6.99 -19.15 -5.76
CA TYR A 178 6.27 -18.95 -7.01
C TYR A 178 7.20 -18.73 -8.22
N GLY A 179 8.47 -18.37 -8.02
CA GLY A 179 9.38 -18.05 -9.13
C GLY A 179 8.99 -16.78 -9.90
N VAL A 180 8.20 -15.89 -9.27
CA VAL A 180 7.69 -14.65 -9.86
C VAL A 180 8.59 -13.48 -9.50
N TYR A 181 8.95 -12.70 -10.51
CA TYR A 181 9.80 -11.54 -10.43
C TYR A 181 8.95 -10.25 -10.55
N GLU A 182 8.88 -9.47 -9.48
CA GLU A 182 8.03 -8.28 -9.38
C GLU A 182 8.73 -6.95 -9.74
N SER A 183 8.10 -6.02 -10.42
CA SER A 183 8.67 -4.66 -10.59
C SER A 183 7.58 -3.60 -10.52
N VAL A 184 7.83 -2.51 -9.81
CA VAL A 184 6.83 -1.47 -9.59
C VAL A 184 7.26 -0.18 -10.28
N ILE A 185 6.33 0.40 -11.04
CA ILE A 185 6.46 1.72 -11.65
C ILE A 185 5.25 2.53 -11.20
N VAL A 186 5.47 3.71 -10.61
CA VAL A 186 4.39 4.57 -10.14
C VAL A 186 4.78 6.04 -10.28
N GLY A 187 3.82 6.91 -10.58
CA GLY A 187 4.04 8.34 -10.64
C GLY A 187 3.92 9.02 -9.27
N THR A 188 4.39 10.27 -9.16
CA THR A 188 4.11 11.10 -7.97
C THR A 188 3.39 12.41 -8.33
N GLN A 189 2.86 12.53 -9.55
CA GLN A 189 2.14 13.71 -10.02
C GLN A 189 0.68 13.39 -10.21
N ALA A 190 -0.17 14.38 -9.95
CA ALA A 190 -1.55 14.39 -10.41
C ALA A 190 -1.68 15.35 -11.59
N ASP A 191 -2.61 15.10 -12.52
CA ASP A 191 -2.89 16.08 -13.58
C ASP A 191 -3.42 17.37 -12.94
N VAL A 192 -2.84 18.52 -13.28
CA VAL A 192 -3.23 19.83 -12.73
C VAL A 192 -4.72 20.11 -12.99
N LYS A 193 -5.30 19.56 -14.05
CA LYS A 193 -6.74 19.66 -14.33
C LYS A 193 -7.58 19.04 -13.21
N TRP A 194 -7.06 18.05 -12.49
CA TRP A 194 -7.72 17.40 -11.36
C TRP A 194 -7.74 18.28 -10.11
N PHE A 195 -6.95 19.36 -10.03
CA PHE A 195 -6.88 20.21 -8.83
C PHE A 195 -8.16 21.04 -8.63
N ALA A 196 -9.00 21.14 -9.66
CA ALA A 196 -10.34 21.71 -9.54
C ALA A 196 -11.31 20.76 -8.79
N VAL A 197 -10.97 19.48 -8.66
CA VAL A 197 -11.75 18.51 -7.90
C VAL A 197 -11.54 18.79 -6.41
N PRO A 198 -12.60 19.09 -5.62
CA PRO A 198 -12.50 19.41 -4.20
C PRO A 198 -12.32 18.14 -3.34
N ILE A 199 -11.54 17.18 -3.82
CA ILE A 199 -11.19 15.94 -3.15
C ILE A 199 -9.70 15.99 -2.84
N ARG A 200 -9.35 15.87 -1.56
CA ARG A 200 -7.95 15.89 -1.10
C ARG A 200 -7.06 14.94 -1.89
N PHE A 201 -7.53 13.70 -2.13
CA PHE A 201 -6.78 12.65 -2.81
C PHE A 201 -6.47 12.96 -4.29
N ALA A 202 -7.18 13.90 -4.92
CA ALA A 202 -6.90 14.35 -6.29
C ALA A 202 -5.64 15.24 -6.38
N LYS A 203 -5.15 15.76 -5.24
CA LYS A 203 -4.02 16.68 -5.14
C LYS A 203 -3.15 16.34 -3.92
N GLU A 204 -2.94 15.06 -3.66
CA GLU A 204 -2.10 14.60 -2.56
C GLU A 204 -0.63 14.55 -3.02
N ASP A 205 0.28 15.18 -2.26
CA ASP A 205 1.71 15.12 -2.54
C ASP A 205 2.21 13.66 -2.37
N GLY A 206 3.18 13.22 -3.19
CA GLY A 206 3.65 11.84 -3.14
C GLY A 206 2.61 10.81 -3.62
N SER A 207 1.68 11.22 -4.47
CA SER A 207 0.64 10.39 -5.08
C SER A 207 0.56 10.65 -6.58
N ASP A 208 0.18 9.65 -7.36
CA ASP A 208 -0.09 9.82 -8.80
C ASP A 208 -1.47 10.46 -9.10
N GLY A 209 -2.13 10.97 -8.04
CA GLY A 209 -3.48 11.51 -8.04
C GLY A 209 -4.58 10.48 -7.76
N VAL A 210 -4.24 9.19 -7.69
CA VAL A 210 -5.16 8.11 -7.31
C VAL A 210 -4.56 7.23 -6.21
N VAL A 211 -3.33 6.77 -6.41
CA VAL A 211 -2.62 5.85 -5.53
C VAL A 211 -1.39 6.57 -4.99
N ARG A 212 -1.25 6.54 -3.66
CA ARG A 212 -0.02 7.00 -3.00
C ARG A 212 1.16 6.16 -3.47
N VAL A 213 2.31 6.78 -3.67
CA VAL A 213 3.54 6.10 -4.08
C VAL A 213 3.91 5.00 -3.07
N SER A 214 3.79 5.29 -1.78
CA SER A 214 3.98 4.32 -0.69
C SER A 214 2.97 3.18 -0.71
N SER A 215 1.74 3.43 -1.18
CA SER A 215 0.70 2.41 -1.30
C SER A 215 0.91 1.50 -2.51
N ALA A 216 1.48 2.03 -3.61
CA ALA A 216 1.79 1.22 -4.78
C ALA A 216 3.02 0.32 -4.59
N ASN A 217 3.96 0.73 -3.75
CA ASN A 217 5.21 0.03 -3.51
C ASN A 217 5.01 -1.24 -2.66
N VAL A 218 5.35 -2.42 -3.21
CA VAL A 218 5.31 -3.71 -2.49
C VAL A 218 6.55 -3.96 -1.62
N ASN A 219 7.53 -3.04 -1.59
CA ASN A 219 8.61 -3.03 -0.60
C ASN A 219 8.12 -2.50 0.76
N PHE A 220 7.22 -3.22 1.42
CA PHE A 220 6.66 -2.81 2.71
C PHE A 220 7.39 -3.44 3.90
N ASN A 221 7.46 -2.73 5.02
CA ASN A 221 7.91 -3.29 6.29
C ASN A 221 6.73 -3.93 7.02
N TYR A 222 6.95 -5.05 7.71
CA TYR A 222 5.98 -5.68 8.59
C TYR A 222 6.58 -5.84 9.98
N ILE A 223 5.87 -5.38 11.01
CA ILE A 223 6.24 -5.55 12.40
C ILE A 223 5.00 -6.00 13.16
N ARG A 224 5.07 -7.16 13.80
CA ARG A 224 4.00 -7.69 14.66
C ARG A 224 4.38 -7.54 16.12
N PHE A 225 3.55 -6.85 16.88
CA PHE A 225 3.66 -6.75 18.33
C PHE A 225 2.67 -7.69 19.00
N GLY A 226 3.09 -8.27 20.13
CA GLY A 226 2.20 -9.01 21.00
C GLY A 226 2.68 -9.00 22.45
N PRO A 227 1.85 -9.48 23.40
CA PRO A 227 2.20 -9.49 24.80
C PRO A 227 3.41 -10.38 25.07
N THR A 228 4.27 -9.94 25.99
CA THR A 228 5.33 -10.78 26.54
C THR A 228 4.74 -11.91 27.39
N GLN A 229 5.53 -12.95 27.68
CA GLN A 229 5.08 -14.03 28.57
C GLN A 229 4.66 -13.48 29.96
N ALA A 230 5.42 -12.53 30.50
CA ALA A 230 5.10 -11.88 31.76
C ALA A 230 3.79 -11.06 31.71
N ALA A 231 3.45 -10.48 30.55
CA ALA A 231 2.18 -9.79 30.38
C ALA A 231 0.99 -10.76 30.41
N LEU A 232 1.14 -11.94 29.83
CA LEU A 232 0.09 -12.98 29.83
C LEU A 232 -0.22 -13.53 31.24
N GLU A 233 0.70 -13.36 32.19
CA GLU A 233 0.55 -13.77 33.59
C GLU A 233 -0.08 -12.69 34.49
N LEU A 234 -0.41 -11.52 33.93
CA LEU A 234 -1.06 -10.45 34.69
C LEU A 234 -2.47 -10.86 35.13
N ASP A 235 -2.71 -10.80 36.43
CA ASP A 235 -4.06 -10.81 36.98
C ASP A 235 -4.79 -9.48 36.71
N TRP A 236 -6.11 -9.50 36.90
CA TRP A 236 -6.97 -8.35 36.67
C TRP A 236 -6.52 -7.08 37.41
N GLU A 237 -6.14 -7.18 38.68
CA GLU A 237 -5.75 -6.02 39.49
C GLU A 237 -4.46 -5.39 38.98
N LYS A 238 -3.46 -6.20 38.62
CA LYS A 238 -2.22 -5.70 38.02
C LYS A 238 -2.44 -5.11 36.63
N ALA A 239 -3.28 -5.74 35.82
CA ALA A 239 -3.61 -5.25 34.48
C ALA A 239 -4.36 -3.91 34.55
N ARG A 240 -5.32 -3.79 35.48
CA ARG A 240 -6.02 -2.54 35.81
C ARG A 240 -5.05 -1.45 36.29
N ALA A 241 -4.18 -1.77 37.24
CA ALA A 241 -3.17 -0.83 37.73
C ALA A 241 -2.24 -0.36 36.60
N GLN A 242 -1.91 -1.22 35.64
CA GLN A 242 -1.10 -0.83 34.49
C GLN A 242 -1.84 0.12 33.55
N ARG A 243 -3.12 -0.15 33.27
CA ARG A 243 -3.96 0.76 32.49
C ARG A 243 -4.07 2.13 33.17
N ASP A 244 -4.34 2.16 34.47
CA ASP A 244 -4.54 3.39 35.23
C ASP A 244 -3.24 4.22 35.26
N ARG A 245 -2.08 3.59 35.50
CA ARG A 245 -0.76 4.24 35.39
C ARG A 245 -0.50 4.84 34.00
N ASN A 246 -0.94 4.16 32.94
CA ASN A 246 -0.79 4.65 31.58
C ASN A 246 -1.63 5.92 31.36
N ILE A 247 -2.91 5.90 31.77
CA ILE A 247 -3.83 7.05 31.69
C ILE A 247 -3.28 8.25 32.48
N GLU A 248 -2.83 8.01 33.72
CA GLU A 248 -2.31 9.05 34.61
C GLU A 248 -0.91 9.54 34.20
N ARG A 249 -0.21 8.81 33.33
CA ARG A 249 1.20 9.02 32.95
C ARG A 249 2.15 8.98 34.17
N THR A 250 1.90 8.09 35.11
CA THR A 250 2.64 7.98 36.39
C THR A 250 3.41 6.65 36.52
N GLY A 251 4.41 6.64 37.40
CA GLY A 251 5.10 5.43 37.83
C GLY A 251 6.10 4.83 36.83
N ARG A 252 6.68 3.68 37.22
CA ARG A 252 7.57 2.90 36.35
C ARG A 252 6.74 2.17 35.29
N ARG A 253 7.08 2.40 34.03
CA ARG A 253 6.45 1.74 32.89
C ARG A 253 7.03 0.32 32.75
N LEU A 254 6.15 -0.65 32.52
CA LEU A 254 6.52 -2.05 32.31
C LEU A 254 6.54 -2.33 30.80
N GLU A 255 7.57 -3.06 30.34
CA GLU A 255 7.68 -3.54 28.97
C GLU A 255 6.84 -4.82 28.83
N LEU A 256 5.57 -4.65 28.50
CA LEU A 256 4.59 -5.75 28.41
C LEU A 256 4.37 -6.25 26.98
N TYR A 257 5.01 -5.62 26.01
CA TYR A 257 4.89 -5.96 24.60
C TYR A 257 6.26 -6.12 23.98
N GLU A 258 6.36 -7.04 23.04
CA GLU A 258 7.58 -7.30 22.27
C GLU A 258 7.26 -7.51 20.79
N VAL A 259 8.27 -7.33 19.94
CA VAL A 259 8.17 -7.68 18.52
C VAL A 259 8.21 -9.19 18.40
N LYS A 260 7.09 -9.78 17.99
CA LYS A 260 6.94 -11.22 17.76
C LYS A 260 7.43 -11.63 16.38
N GLU A 261 7.39 -10.71 15.42
CA GLU A 261 7.75 -10.95 14.04
C GLU A 261 8.13 -9.64 13.37
N ALA A 262 9.16 -9.67 12.52
CA ALA A 262 9.55 -8.55 11.70
C ALA A 262 10.01 -9.03 10.32
N SER A 263 9.58 -8.34 9.27
CA SER A 263 10.00 -8.61 7.89
C SER A 263 10.29 -7.31 7.17
N HIS A 264 11.49 -7.23 6.59
CA HIS A 264 11.99 -6.07 5.87
C HIS A 264 12.47 -6.50 4.48
N PRO A 265 12.19 -5.72 3.42
CA PRO A 265 12.80 -5.95 2.11
C PRO A 265 14.33 -5.88 2.21
N GLY A 266 15.03 -6.83 1.58
CA GLY A 266 16.49 -6.94 1.60
C GLY A 266 17.07 -7.74 2.77
N VAL A 267 16.23 -8.30 3.66
CA VAL A 267 16.66 -9.09 4.83
C VAL A 267 16.07 -10.50 4.75
N ASN A 268 16.78 -11.51 5.30
CA ASN A 268 16.30 -12.90 5.45
C ASN A 268 15.66 -13.49 4.18
N ALA A 269 16.39 -13.43 3.05
CA ALA A 269 15.98 -13.93 1.74
C ALA A 269 14.74 -13.26 1.10
N ARG A 270 14.20 -12.18 1.69
CA ARG A 270 13.19 -11.34 1.04
C ARG A 270 13.89 -10.34 0.11
N PRO A 271 13.79 -10.48 -1.22
CA PRO A 271 14.47 -9.57 -2.14
C PRO A 271 13.84 -8.17 -2.10
N VAL A 272 14.64 -7.15 -2.43
CA VAL A 272 14.12 -5.82 -2.76
C VAL A 272 13.48 -5.91 -4.15
N VAL A 273 12.26 -5.40 -4.26
CA VAL A 273 11.52 -5.32 -5.52
C VAL A 273 11.96 -4.05 -6.27
N PRO A 274 12.41 -4.13 -7.54
CA PRO A 274 12.69 -2.97 -8.38
C PRO A 274 11.53 -1.98 -8.36
N PHE A 275 11.83 -0.71 -8.05
CA PHE A 275 10.83 0.32 -7.82
C PHE A 275 11.26 1.63 -8.49
N GLY A 276 10.44 2.12 -9.42
CA GLY A 276 10.77 3.25 -10.29
C GLY A 276 9.72 4.35 -10.24
N ILE A 277 10.17 5.60 -10.16
CA ILE A 277 9.34 6.80 -10.24
C ILE A 277 9.68 7.59 -11.51
N PRO A 278 8.85 7.51 -12.57
CA PRO A 278 9.08 8.27 -13.79
C PRO A 278 8.74 9.76 -13.61
N PHE A 279 9.42 10.61 -14.38
CA PHE A 279 9.18 12.06 -14.39
C PHE A 279 7.85 12.43 -15.04
N ARG A 280 7.08 13.32 -14.39
CA ARG A 280 5.75 13.80 -14.86
C ARG A 280 4.80 12.66 -15.19
N CYS A 281 4.66 11.76 -14.23
CA CYS A 281 3.85 10.57 -14.31
C CYS A 281 2.69 10.65 -13.33
N ALA A 282 1.48 10.45 -13.83
CA ALA A 282 0.21 10.42 -13.12
C ALA A 282 -0.51 9.10 -13.36
N HIS A 283 -1.57 8.83 -12.59
CA HIS A 283 -2.30 7.57 -12.70
C HIS A 283 -2.87 7.36 -14.11
N SER A 284 -3.43 8.41 -14.69
CA SER A 284 -4.10 8.39 -15.99
C SER A 284 -3.97 9.74 -16.71
N GLY A 285 -4.40 9.81 -17.97
CA GLY A 285 -4.41 11.03 -18.77
C GLY A 285 -3.49 10.97 -20.00
N GLU A 286 -3.80 11.80 -21.00
CA GLU A 286 -3.11 11.82 -22.30
C GLU A 286 -1.69 12.39 -22.22
N SER A 287 -1.45 13.32 -21.29
CA SER A 287 -0.13 13.92 -21.11
C SER A 287 0.72 13.13 -20.13
N MET A 288 0.23 12.88 -18.92
CA MET A 288 1.06 12.35 -17.82
C MET A 288 0.69 10.93 -17.40
N GLY A 289 -0.38 10.31 -17.92
CA GLY A 289 -0.80 8.98 -17.49
C GLY A 289 0.29 7.91 -17.65
N ILE A 290 0.43 7.02 -16.67
CA ILE A 290 1.46 5.98 -16.69
C ILE A 290 1.32 5.00 -17.86
N VAL A 291 0.07 4.71 -18.27
CA VAL A 291 -0.22 3.76 -19.36
C VAL A 291 -0.26 4.45 -20.73
N SER A 292 -0.97 5.57 -20.84
CA SER A 292 -1.26 6.24 -22.12
C SER A 292 -0.52 7.57 -22.32
N GLY A 293 0.12 8.11 -21.29
CA GLY A 293 0.66 9.46 -21.26
C GLY A 293 1.91 9.62 -22.12
N THR A 294 1.97 10.69 -22.89
CA THR A 294 3.09 11.00 -23.79
C THR A 294 4.35 11.46 -23.05
N ALA A 295 4.22 12.18 -21.93
CA ALA A 295 5.34 12.77 -21.20
C ALA A 295 6.24 11.73 -20.49
N PRO A 296 5.71 10.79 -19.68
CA PRO A 296 6.55 9.78 -19.02
C PRO A 296 6.91 8.60 -19.96
N ARG A 297 6.34 8.57 -21.17
CA ARG A 297 6.29 7.39 -22.04
C ARG A 297 7.62 6.70 -22.24
N LYS A 298 8.63 7.46 -22.67
CA LYS A 298 9.96 6.94 -22.98
C LYS A 298 10.60 6.26 -21.76
N GLN A 299 10.40 6.84 -20.57
CA GLN A 299 10.97 6.32 -19.33
C GLN A 299 10.19 5.10 -18.84
N VAL A 300 8.85 5.14 -18.89
CA VAL A 300 7.99 3.98 -18.53
C VAL A 300 8.32 2.77 -19.40
N LEU A 301 8.42 2.93 -20.73
CA LEU A 301 8.79 1.83 -21.63
C LEU A 301 10.19 1.29 -21.36
N ARG A 302 11.15 2.15 -21.00
CA ARG A 302 12.49 1.73 -20.63
C ARG A 302 12.48 0.87 -19.38
N LEU A 303 11.76 1.28 -18.34
CA LEU A 303 11.58 0.49 -17.11
C LEU A 303 10.87 -0.84 -17.38
N ILE A 304 9.80 -0.84 -18.20
CA ILE A 304 9.12 -2.07 -18.63
C ILE A 304 10.09 -3.00 -19.35
N ARG A 305 10.89 -2.48 -20.29
CA ARG A 305 11.90 -3.25 -21.02
C ARG A 305 12.91 -3.89 -20.07
N MET A 306 13.47 -3.11 -19.15
CA MET A 306 14.43 -3.59 -18.16
C MET A 306 13.86 -4.76 -17.34
N ALA A 307 12.61 -4.64 -16.88
CA ALA A 307 11.95 -5.70 -16.12
C ALA A 307 11.62 -6.94 -16.96
N LEU A 308 11.19 -6.76 -18.22
CA LEU A 308 10.87 -7.87 -19.11
C LEU A 308 12.12 -8.67 -19.53
N GLU A 309 13.23 -7.98 -19.77
CA GLU A 309 14.48 -8.57 -20.29
C GLU A 309 15.41 -9.08 -19.18
N ALA A 310 15.06 -8.84 -17.92
CA ALA A 310 15.80 -9.29 -16.75
C ALA A 310 16.02 -10.82 -16.75
N GLN A 311 17.24 -11.23 -16.41
CA GLN A 311 17.63 -12.63 -16.39
C GLN A 311 17.58 -13.18 -14.95
N PRO A 312 17.41 -14.51 -14.77
CA PRO A 312 17.56 -15.13 -13.46
C PRO A 312 18.91 -14.75 -12.82
N GLY A 313 18.88 -14.27 -11.58
CA GLY A 313 20.08 -13.85 -10.85
C GLY A 313 20.50 -12.38 -11.03
N THR A 314 19.94 -11.63 -11.97
CA THR A 314 20.23 -10.19 -12.15
C THR A 314 19.34 -9.28 -11.30
N TRP A 315 18.57 -9.86 -10.38
CA TRP A 315 17.55 -9.16 -9.61
C TRP A 315 18.08 -7.99 -8.77
N PRO A 316 19.19 -8.12 -8.02
CA PRO A 316 19.72 -7.01 -7.25
C PRO A 316 20.14 -5.83 -8.15
N GLY A 317 20.82 -6.12 -9.27
CA GLY A 317 21.20 -5.08 -10.24
C GLY A 317 20.00 -4.39 -10.88
N LEU A 318 18.91 -5.13 -11.16
CA LEU A 318 17.68 -4.52 -11.67
C LEU A 318 17.05 -3.54 -10.67
N ALA A 319 17.13 -3.84 -9.36
CA ALA A 319 16.64 -2.93 -8.33
C ALA A 319 17.47 -1.64 -8.27
N GLU A 320 18.80 -1.75 -8.37
CA GLU A 320 19.72 -0.61 -8.47
C GLU A 320 19.46 0.23 -9.73
N ASP A 321 19.23 -0.41 -10.88
CA ASP A 321 18.93 0.32 -12.13
C ASP A 321 17.60 1.10 -12.05
N PHE A 322 16.58 0.54 -11.39
CA PHE A 322 15.30 1.24 -11.15
C PHE A 322 15.46 2.41 -10.17
N GLU A 323 16.33 2.26 -9.17
CA GLU A 323 16.68 3.33 -8.24
C GLU A 323 17.40 4.46 -8.98
N ALA A 324 18.39 4.15 -9.82
CA ALA A 324 19.10 5.14 -10.64
C ALA A 324 18.15 5.89 -11.59
N GLU A 325 17.15 5.22 -12.17
CA GLU A 325 16.09 5.85 -12.96
C GLU A 325 15.24 6.83 -12.14
N THR A 326 14.98 6.49 -10.87
CA THR A 326 14.28 7.36 -9.93
C THR A 326 15.15 8.56 -9.55
N GLU A 327 16.42 8.36 -9.21
CA GLU A 327 17.36 9.44 -8.91
C GLU A 327 17.49 10.42 -10.07
N ALA A 328 17.61 9.93 -11.30
CA ALA A 328 17.62 10.75 -12.50
C ALA A 328 16.32 11.58 -12.67
N THR A 329 15.17 11.02 -12.28
CA THR A 329 13.91 11.77 -12.19
C THR A 329 14.04 12.93 -11.20
N TYR A 330 14.51 12.68 -9.97
CA TYR A 330 14.68 13.71 -8.94
C TYR A 330 15.68 14.80 -9.36
N GLU A 331 16.81 14.45 -9.96
CA GLU A 331 17.77 15.41 -10.52
C GLU A 331 17.16 16.27 -11.62
N ARG A 332 16.30 15.69 -12.46
CA ARG A 332 15.58 16.43 -13.50
C ARG A 332 14.59 17.42 -12.89
N VAL A 333 13.88 17.04 -11.84
CA VAL A 333 12.94 17.92 -11.12
C VAL A 333 13.67 19.11 -10.48
N LEU A 334 14.90 18.93 -10.00
CA LEU A 334 15.72 20.04 -9.50
C LEU A 334 16.07 21.08 -10.58
N LYS A 335 15.94 20.74 -11.87
CA LYS A 335 16.19 21.66 -13.00
C LYS A 335 14.91 22.35 -13.48
N GLU A 336 13.74 21.97 -12.96
CA GLU A 336 12.47 22.62 -13.28
C GLU A 336 12.44 24.06 -12.76
N LYS A 337 11.75 24.93 -13.48
CA LYS A 337 11.58 26.34 -13.11
C LYS A 337 10.47 26.46 -12.07
N ALA A 338 10.66 27.36 -11.11
CA ALA A 338 9.58 27.72 -10.20
C ALA A 338 8.36 28.14 -11.03
N PRO A 339 7.14 27.69 -10.68
CA PRO A 339 5.92 28.24 -11.25
C PRO A 339 5.91 29.76 -11.00
N ALA A 340 5.22 30.51 -11.85
CA ALA A 340 4.99 31.93 -11.59
C ALA A 340 4.40 32.11 -10.18
N TRP A 341 4.78 33.18 -9.48
CA TRP A 341 4.48 33.36 -8.05
C TRP A 341 2.97 33.22 -7.71
N TRP A 342 2.08 33.60 -8.62
CA TRP A 342 0.63 33.47 -8.50
C TRP A 342 0.10 32.03 -8.67
N LYS A 343 0.90 31.11 -9.21
CA LYS A 343 0.62 29.66 -9.28
C LYS A 343 1.33 28.85 -8.17
N LYS A 344 2.29 29.44 -7.43
CA LYS A 344 3.11 28.73 -6.43
C LYS A 344 2.29 28.07 -5.32
N TRP A 345 1.12 28.62 -4.98
CA TRP A 345 0.18 28.04 -3.99
C TRP A 345 -0.66 26.88 -4.56
N LEU A 346 -0.82 26.81 -5.89
CA LEU A 346 -1.63 25.80 -6.56
C LEU A 346 -0.80 24.65 -7.16
N ASP A 347 0.46 24.89 -7.53
CA ASP A 347 1.24 24.00 -8.39
C ASP A 347 2.74 24.07 -8.04
N ASN A 348 3.12 23.65 -6.82
CA ASN A 348 4.54 23.50 -6.50
C ASN A 348 5.03 22.15 -7.05
N PRO A 349 5.79 22.14 -8.17
CA PRO A 349 6.21 20.89 -8.81
C PRO A 349 7.14 20.06 -7.91
N TRP A 350 7.86 20.68 -6.97
CA TRP A 350 8.77 19.95 -6.08
C TRP A 350 8.05 19.21 -4.96
N ALA A 351 6.97 19.80 -4.43
CA ALA A 351 6.18 19.22 -3.35
C ALA A 351 5.54 17.89 -3.76
N GLN A 352 5.15 17.75 -5.04
CA GLN A 352 4.63 16.49 -5.58
C GLN A 352 5.66 15.35 -5.54
N TYR A 353 6.96 15.64 -5.47
CA TYR A 353 8.02 14.64 -5.30
C TYR A 353 8.50 14.51 -3.86
N ASP A 354 7.87 15.20 -2.90
CA ASP A 354 8.17 14.99 -1.49
C ASP A 354 7.94 13.52 -1.12
N HIS A 355 8.84 12.99 -0.31
CA HIS A 355 8.81 11.58 0.05
C HIS A 355 7.83 11.39 1.18
N HIS A 356 6.96 10.39 1.04
CA HIS A 356 5.97 10.09 2.04
C HIS A 356 5.97 8.61 2.40
N ALA A 357 5.76 8.31 3.68
CA ALA A 357 5.53 6.96 4.18
C ALA A 357 4.04 6.76 4.47
N GLN A 358 3.58 5.53 4.29
CA GLN A 358 2.27 5.10 4.79
C GLN A 358 2.49 4.16 5.98
N VAL A 359 1.91 4.47 7.15
CA VAL A 359 2.03 3.65 8.35
C VAL A 359 0.65 3.13 8.72
N ILE A 360 0.44 1.83 8.55
CA ILE A 360 -0.83 1.14 8.77
C ILE A 360 -0.77 0.42 10.12
N PHE A 361 -1.68 0.75 11.01
CA PHE A 361 -1.91 0.07 12.27
C PHE A 361 -3.09 -0.87 12.11
N ARG A 362 -2.87 -2.18 12.32
CA ARG A 362 -3.96 -3.16 12.43
C ARG A 362 -4.02 -3.64 13.87
N ILE A 363 -5.13 -3.38 14.56
CA ILE A 363 -5.28 -3.69 15.98
C ILE A 363 -6.19 -4.89 16.17
N ARG A 364 -5.71 -5.91 16.90
CA ARG A 364 -6.45 -7.11 17.26
C ARG A 364 -6.19 -7.47 18.73
N ASP A 365 -7.03 -8.31 19.31
CA ASP A 365 -6.73 -8.94 20.60
C ASP A 365 -5.78 -10.13 20.41
N GLN A 366 -5.32 -10.73 21.51
CA GLN A 366 -4.46 -11.92 21.47
C GLN A 366 -5.12 -13.14 20.81
N ASP A 367 -6.45 -13.15 20.70
CA ASP A 367 -7.25 -14.18 20.01
C ASP A 367 -7.54 -13.83 18.54
N LYS A 368 -6.86 -12.81 18.00
CA LYS A 368 -6.98 -12.29 16.62
C LYS A 368 -8.33 -11.64 16.30
N ARG A 369 -9.15 -11.30 17.30
CA ARG A 369 -10.40 -10.56 17.08
C ARG A 369 -10.10 -9.08 16.83
N PRO A 370 -10.81 -8.41 15.90
CA PRO A 370 -10.59 -6.98 15.63
C PRO A 370 -10.97 -6.12 16.83
N VAL A 371 -10.09 -5.19 17.22
CA VAL A 371 -10.35 -4.20 18.29
C VAL A 371 -10.74 -2.87 17.64
N ARG A 372 -12.01 -2.46 17.81
CA ARG A 372 -12.60 -1.32 17.06
C ARG A 372 -12.54 0.02 17.80
N HIS A 373 -12.42 0.00 19.11
CA HIS A 373 -12.42 1.20 19.95
C HIS A 373 -11.03 1.39 20.54
N PHE A 374 -10.16 2.03 19.76
CA PHE A 374 -8.75 2.20 20.08
C PHE A 374 -8.26 3.61 19.75
N ASP A 375 -7.15 3.98 20.35
CA ASP A 375 -6.38 5.16 20.01
C ASP A 375 -4.92 4.79 19.77
N VAL A 376 -4.28 5.51 18.85
CA VAL A 376 -2.85 5.42 18.57
C VAL A 376 -2.23 6.79 18.78
N PHE A 377 -1.25 6.86 19.67
CA PHE A 377 -0.54 8.08 20.00
C PHE A 377 0.96 7.93 19.75
N PHE A 378 1.55 9.00 19.23
CA PHE A 378 2.99 9.18 19.26
C PHE A 378 3.32 10.30 20.23
N GLU A 379 4.13 10.02 21.26
CA GLU A 379 4.57 11.01 22.24
C GLU A 379 6.00 11.47 21.91
N SER A 380 6.12 12.71 21.46
CA SER A 380 7.39 13.34 21.08
C SER A 380 8.20 13.75 22.31
N ARG A 381 9.53 13.60 22.26
CA ARG A 381 10.47 14.03 23.33
C ARG A 381 10.85 15.52 23.26
N GLN A 382 9.94 16.37 22.77
CA GLN A 382 10.24 17.76 22.38
C GLN A 382 10.72 18.63 23.55
N LYS A 383 10.21 18.40 24.76
CA LYS A 383 10.46 19.29 25.91
C LYS A 383 11.93 19.35 26.36
N ASP A 384 12.78 18.41 25.92
CA ASP A 384 14.14 18.26 26.46
C ASP A 384 15.28 18.34 25.41
N THR A 385 15.00 18.34 24.10
CA THR A 385 16.05 18.01 23.09
C THR A 385 16.07 18.87 21.81
N GLY A 386 15.17 19.85 21.67
CA GLY A 386 15.00 20.59 20.41
C GLY A 386 14.56 19.69 19.24
N ALA A 387 14.00 18.52 19.54
CA ALA A 387 13.48 17.57 18.56
C ALA A 387 12.26 18.13 17.81
N ARG A 388 12.13 17.74 16.54
CA ARG A 388 10.91 17.95 15.75
C ARG A 388 9.79 17.11 16.36
N PRO A 389 8.60 17.66 16.62
CA PRO A 389 7.46 16.84 17.01
C PRO A 389 7.09 15.92 15.84
N ILE A 390 6.98 14.62 16.10
CA ILE A 390 6.65 13.64 15.06
C ILE A 390 5.32 13.96 14.38
N GLN A 391 4.38 14.58 15.11
CA GLN A 391 3.09 15.06 14.61
C GLN A 391 3.22 16.00 13.41
N THR A 392 4.32 16.75 13.30
CA THR A 392 4.58 17.65 12.17
C THR A 392 4.90 16.92 10.86
N LEU A 393 5.12 15.60 10.91
CA LEU A 393 5.26 14.76 9.73
C LEU A 393 3.91 14.31 9.17
N PHE A 394 2.85 14.29 9.99
CA PHE A 394 1.56 13.71 9.62
C PHE A 394 0.81 14.66 8.69
N GLU A 395 0.41 14.14 7.54
CA GLU A 395 -0.42 14.86 6.59
C GLU A 395 -1.85 14.34 6.65
N ASP A 396 -2.00 13.02 6.73
CA ASP A 396 -3.30 12.36 6.68
C ASP A 396 -3.44 11.30 7.77
N LYS A 397 -4.68 11.13 8.22
CA LYS A 397 -5.12 10.11 9.17
C LYS A 397 -6.40 9.50 8.61
N HIS A 398 -6.36 8.19 8.32
CA HIS A 398 -7.46 7.45 7.71
C HIS A 398 -7.87 6.28 8.61
N LEU A 399 -9.05 6.34 9.21
CA LEU A 399 -9.66 5.18 9.88
C LEU A 399 -10.44 4.41 8.82
N ASN A 400 -10.15 3.12 8.68
CA ASN A 400 -10.79 2.28 7.67
C ASN A 400 -12.28 2.04 8.04
N GLU A 401 -13.20 2.28 7.10
CA GLU A 401 -14.65 2.15 7.32
C GLU A 401 -15.11 0.69 7.27
N VAL A 402 -14.49 -0.13 6.41
CA VAL A 402 -14.83 -1.56 6.26
C VAL A 402 -14.27 -2.40 7.41
N SER A 403 -13.03 -2.10 7.82
CA SER A 403 -12.26 -2.77 8.87
C SER A 403 -11.90 -1.75 9.96
N PRO A 404 -12.85 -1.35 10.83
CA PRO A 404 -12.70 -0.26 11.80
C PRO A 404 -11.72 -0.55 12.95
N ASN A 405 -10.90 -1.59 12.83
CA ASN A 405 -9.73 -1.89 13.66
C ASN A 405 -8.41 -1.48 12.98
N ILE A 406 -8.47 -0.79 11.83
CA ILE A 406 -7.31 -0.37 11.05
C ILE A 406 -7.25 1.16 10.94
N LEU A 407 -6.09 1.71 11.30
CA LEU A 407 -5.79 3.13 11.21
C LEU A 407 -4.53 3.36 10.36
N THR A 408 -4.62 4.19 9.34
CA THR A 408 -3.49 4.53 8.49
C THR A 408 -3.08 5.98 8.67
N PHE A 409 -1.78 6.24 8.81
CA PHE A 409 -1.22 7.58 8.76
C PHE A 409 -0.37 7.75 7.50
N TYR A 410 -0.38 8.97 6.94
CA TYR A 410 0.48 9.37 5.84
C TYR A 410 1.45 10.44 6.34
N LEU A 411 2.75 10.16 6.24
CA LEU A 411 3.80 10.99 6.85
C LEU A 411 4.75 11.52 5.79
N ARG A 412 4.97 12.84 5.72
CA ARG A 412 6.01 13.45 4.89
C ARG A 412 7.39 13.23 5.52
N THR A 413 8.15 12.29 4.97
CA THR A 413 9.46 11.88 5.49
C THR A 413 10.61 12.71 4.95
N ARG A 414 10.50 13.22 3.73
CA ARG A 414 11.44 14.18 3.14
C ARG A 414 10.67 15.27 2.43
N ALA A 415 11.12 16.51 2.56
CA ALA A 415 10.47 17.63 1.89
C ALA A 415 11.46 18.53 1.18
N PHE A 416 11.05 19.09 0.06
CA PHE A 416 11.84 20.03 -0.69
C PHE A 416 12.12 21.31 0.12
N ASP A 417 13.40 21.66 0.24
CA ASP A 417 13.85 22.92 0.82
C ASP A 417 14.39 23.85 -0.27
N GLU A 418 13.74 25.01 -0.42
CA GLU A 418 14.05 25.97 -1.49
C GLU A 418 15.46 26.57 -1.36
N LYS A 419 15.96 26.75 -0.13
CA LYS A 419 17.29 27.32 0.13
C LYS A 419 18.40 26.32 -0.18
N ARG A 420 18.21 25.06 0.21
CA ARG A 420 19.16 23.97 -0.02
C ARG A 420 19.06 23.38 -1.41
N ARG A 421 17.97 23.64 -2.13
CA ARG A 421 17.66 23.05 -3.45
C ARG A 421 17.72 21.51 -3.40
N ALA A 422 17.19 20.93 -2.33
CA ALA A 422 17.22 19.49 -2.09
C ALA A 422 16.05 19.03 -1.22
N TRP A 423 15.71 17.74 -1.28
CA TRP A 423 14.79 17.13 -0.32
C TRP A 423 15.51 16.78 0.96
N VAL A 424 15.06 17.37 2.07
CA VAL A 424 15.65 17.25 3.40
C VAL A 424 14.88 16.22 4.21
N ASP A 425 15.61 15.31 4.85
CA ASP A 425 15.04 14.28 5.72
C ASP A 425 14.48 14.89 7.00
N ARG A 426 13.26 14.50 7.35
CA ARG A 426 12.55 15.00 8.54
C ARG A 426 12.43 13.97 9.66
N VAL A 427 12.50 12.67 9.34
CA VAL A 427 12.39 11.59 10.33
C VAL A 427 13.54 11.63 11.36
N PRO A 428 14.82 11.81 10.97
CA PRO A 428 15.92 11.88 11.95
C PRO A 428 15.79 13.07 12.93
N GLU A 429 15.13 14.15 12.51
CA GLU A 429 14.92 15.34 13.34
C GLU A 429 13.97 15.08 14.52
N VAL A 430 13.20 13.98 14.51
CA VAL A 430 12.29 13.58 15.59
C VAL A 430 13.05 13.11 16.83
N LYS A 431 14.27 12.59 16.68
CA LYS A 431 15.13 12.11 17.78
C LYS A 431 14.46 11.08 18.71
N GLY A 432 13.61 10.23 18.14
CA GLY A 432 12.86 9.21 18.88
C GLY A 432 11.52 9.70 19.46
N CYS A 433 10.61 8.76 19.71
CA CYS A 433 9.31 9.02 20.30
C CYS A 433 8.78 7.77 21.00
N ALA A 434 7.75 7.89 21.84
CA ALA A 434 7.02 6.72 22.30
C ALA A 434 5.82 6.46 21.40
N LEU A 435 5.62 5.21 20.98
CA LEU A 435 4.37 4.73 20.41
C LEU A 435 3.50 4.17 21.52
N GLU A 436 2.25 4.60 21.59
CA GLU A 436 1.26 4.12 22.54
C GLU A 436 -0.03 3.72 21.82
N VAL A 437 -0.60 2.58 22.19
CA VAL A 437 -1.89 2.11 21.69
C VAL A 437 -2.76 1.70 22.87
N THR A 438 -3.92 2.33 22.98
CA THR A 438 -4.92 2.07 24.02
C THR A 438 -6.21 1.59 23.39
N ALA A 439 -7.01 0.81 24.11
CA ALA A 439 -8.31 0.37 23.65
C ALA A 439 -9.31 0.18 24.80
N VAL A 440 -10.59 0.19 24.45
CA VAL A 440 -11.71 -0.02 25.38
C VAL A 440 -12.71 -1.03 24.81
N GLU A 441 -13.44 -1.72 25.67
CA GLU A 441 -14.59 -2.56 25.32
C GLU A 441 -15.87 -1.81 25.74
N PRO A 442 -16.59 -1.12 24.84
CA PRO A 442 -17.70 -0.28 25.25
C PRO A 442 -18.94 -1.08 25.70
N GLU A 443 -19.01 -2.37 25.34
CA GLU A 443 -20.15 -3.23 25.69
C GLU A 443 -20.07 -3.77 27.12
N THR A 444 -18.90 -3.68 27.79
CA THR A 444 -18.75 -4.19 29.15
C THR A 444 -17.55 -3.59 29.89
N GLU A 445 -17.71 -3.38 31.20
CA GLU A 445 -16.61 -3.04 32.11
C GLU A 445 -15.83 -4.28 32.59
N ASP A 446 -16.31 -5.48 32.26
CA ASP A 446 -15.69 -6.76 32.66
C ASP A 446 -14.52 -7.19 31.76
N VAL A 447 -14.08 -6.30 30.89
CA VAL A 447 -12.94 -6.51 30.00
C VAL A 447 -12.10 -5.26 29.99
N LEU A 448 -10.79 -5.43 30.08
CA LEU A 448 -9.84 -4.36 29.83
C LEU A 448 -8.83 -4.78 28.76
N TYR A 449 -8.31 -3.79 28.05
CA TYR A 449 -7.11 -3.95 27.23
C TYR A 449 -5.93 -3.32 27.96
N VAL A 450 -4.82 -4.06 28.07
CA VAL A 450 -3.57 -3.52 28.63
C VAL A 450 -2.92 -2.63 27.57
N PRO A 451 -2.64 -1.35 27.84
CA PRO A 451 -2.05 -0.45 26.85
C PRO A 451 -0.70 -0.94 26.33
N LEU A 452 -0.51 -0.92 25.01
CA LEU A 452 0.81 -1.07 24.41
C LEU A 452 1.55 0.25 24.52
N ARG A 453 2.80 0.22 24.99
CA ARG A 453 3.70 1.35 24.91
C ARG A 453 5.12 0.89 24.61
N VAL A 454 5.73 1.47 23.58
CA VAL A 454 7.08 1.14 23.12
C VAL A 454 7.85 2.43 22.86
N GLU A 455 9.06 2.53 23.39
CA GLU A 455 9.97 3.63 23.08
C GLU A 455 10.71 3.33 21.77
N LEU A 456 10.62 4.25 20.81
CA LEU A 456 11.24 4.14 19.50
C LEU A 456 12.47 5.05 19.45
N SER A 457 13.62 4.47 19.15
CA SER A 457 14.85 5.22 18.89
C SER A 457 14.80 5.93 17.52
N THR A 458 15.73 6.85 17.28
CA THR A 458 15.88 7.50 15.96
C THR A 458 16.15 6.49 14.85
N GLU A 459 16.95 5.47 15.14
CA GLU A 459 17.31 4.39 14.21
C GLU A 459 16.08 3.54 13.88
N GLN A 460 15.29 3.17 14.90
CA GLN A 460 14.04 2.43 14.71
C GLN A 460 13.03 3.23 13.88
N LEU A 461 12.89 4.54 14.15
CA LEU A 461 12.02 5.40 13.34
C LEU A 461 12.47 5.47 11.89
N GLN A 462 13.77 5.57 11.62
CA GLN A 462 14.29 5.57 10.24
C GLN A 462 14.08 4.21 9.55
N GLN A 463 14.21 3.11 10.29
CA GLN A 463 13.94 1.77 9.76
C GLN A 463 12.45 1.56 9.46
N TRP A 464 11.54 2.10 10.28
CA TRP A 464 10.11 1.84 10.14
C TRP A 464 9.36 2.90 9.34
N ILE A 465 9.89 4.13 9.23
CA ILE A 465 9.22 5.23 8.54
C ILE A 465 10.10 5.66 7.38
N GLN A 466 10.06 4.88 6.30
CA GLN A 466 10.84 5.09 5.09
C GLN A 466 10.00 5.77 4.01
N GLY A 467 10.57 6.77 3.33
CA GLY A 467 9.90 7.42 2.20
C GLY A 467 9.54 6.43 1.09
N HIS A 468 8.40 6.67 0.45
CA HIS A 468 7.84 5.85 -0.64
C HIS A 468 7.54 4.40 -0.26
N ARG A 469 7.43 4.09 1.04
CA ARG A 469 7.16 2.72 1.53
C ARG A 469 5.99 2.71 2.51
N THR A 470 5.31 1.57 2.51
CA THR A 470 4.32 1.23 3.54
C THR A 470 4.99 0.49 4.69
N THR A 471 4.57 0.75 5.92
CA THR A 471 4.91 -0.04 7.11
C THR A 471 3.64 -0.48 7.79
N VAL A 472 3.50 -1.79 7.98
CA VAL A 472 2.36 -2.42 8.66
C VAL A 472 2.80 -2.76 10.08
N LEU A 473 2.17 -2.11 11.05
CA LEU A 473 2.27 -2.36 12.48
C LEU A 473 1.05 -3.17 12.91
N ASP A 474 1.24 -4.48 13.08
CA ASP A 474 0.20 -5.43 13.41
C ASP A 474 0.24 -5.70 14.91
N ILE A 475 -0.74 -5.19 15.65
CA ILE A 475 -0.69 -5.08 17.11
C ILE A 475 -1.73 -6.01 17.72
N GLU A 476 -1.25 -6.95 18.52
CA GLU A 476 -2.07 -7.85 19.34
C GLU A 476 -2.11 -7.31 20.77
N LEU A 477 -3.17 -6.59 21.13
CA LEU A 477 -3.42 -6.08 22.47
C LEU A 477 -3.84 -7.21 23.41
N LEU A 478 -3.32 -7.19 24.64
CA LEU A 478 -3.73 -8.11 25.69
C LEU A 478 -5.09 -7.70 26.27
N ARG A 479 -6.10 -8.54 26.03
CA ARG A 479 -7.46 -8.47 26.57
C ARG A 479 -7.55 -9.31 27.83
N VAL A 480 -7.87 -8.69 28.97
CA VAL A 480 -7.96 -9.37 30.28
C VAL A 480 -9.41 -9.31 30.76
N PRO A 481 -10.08 -10.46 31.00
CA PRO A 481 -11.42 -10.50 31.58
C PRO A 481 -11.37 -10.27 33.10
N SER A 482 -12.42 -9.67 33.65
CA SER A 482 -12.56 -9.42 35.09
C SER A 482 -12.92 -10.69 35.87
N PRO A 483 -12.72 -10.70 37.20
CA PRO A 483 -13.26 -11.74 38.09
C PRO A 483 -14.80 -11.80 38.14
N GLY A 484 -15.50 -10.87 37.46
CA GLY A 484 -16.94 -10.88 37.23
C GLY A 484 -17.36 -11.84 36.10
N VAL A 485 -16.46 -12.11 35.15
CA VAL A 485 -16.73 -13.01 34.01
C VAL A 485 -16.86 -14.47 34.44
N PHE A 486 -15.96 -14.93 35.32
CA PHE A 486 -15.94 -16.31 35.78
C PHE A 486 -15.38 -16.40 37.21
N ARG A 487 -16.06 -17.16 38.07
CA ARG A 487 -15.63 -17.40 39.46
C ARG A 487 -15.88 -18.84 39.86
N ILE A 488 -14.87 -19.47 40.46
CA ILE A 488 -15.03 -20.74 41.16
C ILE A 488 -15.34 -20.43 42.62
N VAL A 489 -16.50 -20.90 43.09
CA VAL A 489 -16.89 -20.79 44.50
C VAL A 489 -16.81 -22.15 45.16
N PRO A 490 -16.28 -22.25 46.40
CA PRO A 490 -16.24 -23.52 47.11
C PRO A 490 -17.67 -24.00 47.42
N PHE A 491 -18.03 -25.19 46.95
CA PHE A 491 -19.27 -25.86 47.35
C PHE A 491 -19.10 -26.42 48.76
N ARG A 492 -19.53 -25.67 49.78
CA ARG A 492 -19.70 -26.24 51.13
C ARG A 492 -21.08 -26.88 51.22
N ALA A 493 -21.12 -28.21 51.17
CA ALA A 493 -22.29 -28.95 51.64
C ALA A 493 -22.44 -28.66 53.14
N LYS A 494 -23.59 -28.14 53.55
CA LYS A 494 -23.91 -27.94 54.98
C LYS A 494 -24.13 -29.29 55.66
#